data_AF-A0A9P5YR55-F1
#
_entry.id   AF-A0A9P5YR55-F1
#
_cell.length_a   1.000
_cell.length_b   1.000
_cell.length_c   1.000
_cell.angle_alpha   90.00
_cell.angle_beta   90.00
_cell.angle_gamma   90.00
#
_symmetry.space_group_name_H-M   'P 1'
#
loop_
_entity.id
_entity.type
_entity.pdbx_description
1 polymer ?
#
loop_
_entity_poly.entity_id
_entity_poly.type
_entity_poly.pdbx_seq_one_letter_code
_entity_poly.pdbx_strand_id
1 'polypeptide(L)'
;MRFNILLSITFFATFAAGLVIPTNGPLEFRDLEVREGVVDDLSDGMVFKREPRSSGAKKARIAAAASEKVAAKAARKKSFEHAAKAQKGTTNLPNRHSTFHVAAAPGTELEKPAHSYTGKEVRKAIFDSHMEAHRIKGITKNQRKKSPLKSFNNRPHEVPKPHGGARPLKHMNVVHGSAHHPPGREFPLPNKHDAAKPSPARVIIQQTKGGHYTFRGVVSHDQSRTPGPGYNDHFQVKPRRH
;
A
#
# COMPACT_ATOMS: atom_id res chain seq x y z
N MET A 1 34.69 -8.06 -23.19
CA MET A 1 34.51 -8.77 -21.91
C MET A 1 33.21 -9.58 -21.98
N ARG A 2 33.32 -10.87 -22.26
CA ARG A 2 32.24 -11.87 -22.22
C ARG A 2 32.56 -12.77 -21.02
N PHE A 3 31.60 -12.99 -20.13
CA PHE A 3 31.48 -14.04 -19.09
C PHE A 3 30.72 -13.44 -17.90
N ASN A 4 29.53 -13.98 -17.60
CA ASN A 4 28.75 -13.88 -16.34
C ASN A 4 27.23 -13.79 -16.53
N ILE A 5 26.66 -14.57 -17.47
CA ILE A 5 25.19 -14.73 -17.56
C ILE A 5 24.73 -16.16 -17.16
N LEU A 6 25.64 -17.12 -17.00
CA LEU A 6 25.26 -18.50 -16.68
C LEU A 6 25.10 -18.83 -15.18
N LEU A 7 25.55 -17.98 -14.25
CA LEU A 7 25.55 -18.28 -12.81
C LEU A 7 24.27 -17.86 -12.07
N SER A 8 23.41 -17.04 -12.69
CA SER A 8 22.18 -16.52 -12.07
C SER A 8 20.94 -17.40 -12.33
N ILE A 9 21.03 -18.36 -13.24
CA ILE A 9 19.89 -19.24 -13.59
C ILE A 9 19.80 -20.45 -12.64
N THR A 10 20.91 -20.92 -12.06
CA THR A 10 20.93 -22.05 -11.11
C THR A 10 20.35 -21.71 -9.74
N PHE A 11 20.36 -20.44 -9.32
CA PHE A 11 19.76 -20.01 -8.05
C PHE A 11 18.21 -20.03 -8.08
N PHE A 12 17.61 -19.80 -9.25
CA PHE A 12 16.16 -19.87 -9.41
C PHE A 12 15.63 -21.30 -9.51
N ALA A 13 16.44 -22.24 -10.01
CA ALA A 13 16.05 -23.64 -10.11
C ALA A 13 15.96 -24.34 -8.74
N THR A 14 16.76 -23.90 -7.75
CA THR A 14 16.78 -24.48 -6.39
C THR A 14 15.63 -23.98 -5.51
N PHE A 15 15.09 -22.78 -5.74
CA PHE A 15 13.94 -22.28 -4.99
C PHE A 15 12.63 -22.99 -5.36
N ALA A 16 12.50 -23.49 -6.61
CA ALA A 16 11.33 -24.19 -7.08
C ALA A 16 11.19 -25.64 -6.55
N ALA A 17 12.28 -26.22 -6.00
CA ALA A 17 12.30 -27.60 -5.50
C ALA A 17 12.05 -27.73 -3.98
N GLY A 18 11.91 -26.63 -3.24
CA GLY A 18 11.46 -26.66 -1.84
C GLY A 18 12.43 -27.34 -0.87
N LEU A 19 13.71 -26.94 -0.90
CA LEU A 19 14.66 -27.27 0.15
C LEU A 19 15.39 -25.98 0.57
N VAL A 20 15.22 -25.61 1.84
CA VAL A 20 16.17 -24.99 2.77
C VAL A 20 15.35 -24.25 3.82
N ILE A 21 15.36 -24.77 5.04
CA ILE A 21 14.96 -24.09 6.26
C ILE A 21 16.20 -23.31 6.72
N PRO A 22 16.18 -21.97 6.77
CA PRO A 22 17.24 -21.24 7.45
C PRO A 22 16.97 -21.28 8.96
N THR A 23 17.63 -22.19 9.67
CA THR A 23 17.73 -22.14 11.13
C THR A 23 18.75 -21.07 11.53
N ASN A 24 18.28 -19.88 11.88
CA ASN A 24 19.10 -18.90 12.61
C ASN A 24 18.94 -19.16 14.10
N GLY A 25 19.81 -20.00 14.65
CA GLY A 25 19.97 -20.22 16.08
C GLY A 25 21.30 -20.94 16.33
N PRO A 26 22.15 -20.46 17.25
CA PRO A 26 23.41 -21.11 17.57
C PRO A 26 23.10 -22.31 18.48
N LEU A 27 23.20 -23.52 17.93
CA LEU A 27 23.22 -24.75 18.70
C LEU A 27 24.65 -25.27 18.70
N GLU A 28 25.27 -25.19 19.88
CA GLU A 28 26.48 -25.89 20.24
C GLU A 28 26.39 -27.36 19.83
N PHE A 29 27.27 -27.79 18.93
CA PHE A 29 27.53 -29.22 18.73
C PHE A 29 28.86 -29.55 19.39
N ARG A 30 28.71 -30.28 20.48
CA ARG A 30 29.74 -31.01 21.20
C ARG A 30 30.50 -31.96 20.28
N ASP A 31 31.76 -32.15 20.65
CA ASP A 31 32.67 -33.21 20.25
C ASP A 31 31.98 -34.48 19.77
N LEU A 32 32.31 -34.89 18.55
CA LEU A 32 32.31 -36.28 18.14
C LEU A 32 33.47 -36.47 17.16
N GLU A 33 34.56 -36.95 17.75
CA GLU A 33 35.77 -37.42 17.11
C GLU A 33 35.43 -38.27 15.87
N VAL A 34 36.07 -37.89 14.78
CA VAL A 34 36.16 -38.68 13.56
C VAL A 34 36.94 -39.95 13.89
N ARG A 35 36.23 -41.05 14.11
CA ARG A 35 36.82 -42.39 14.06
C ARG A 35 36.92 -42.82 12.60
N GLU A 36 38.10 -42.63 12.04
CA GLU A 36 38.57 -43.38 10.88
C GLU A 36 38.60 -44.88 11.20
N GLY A 37 38.18 -45.69 10.23
CA GLY A 37 38.32 -47.15 10.25
C GLY A 37 36.99 -47.88 10.29
N VAL A 38 36.47 -48.25 9.12
CA VAL A 38 36.39 -49.66 8.65
C VAL A 38 36.15 -49.62 7.15
N VAL A 39 37.05 -50.30 6.46
CA VAL A 39 37.19 -50.47 5.02
C VAL A 39 36.20 -51.52 4.52
N ASP A 40 35.71 -51.31 3.29
CA ASP A 40 35.22 -52.29 2.32
C ASP A 40 34.59 -53.59 2.84
N ASP A 41 33.26 -53.64 2.90
CA ASP A 41 32.47 -54.67 2.21
C ASP A 41 30.98 -54.38 2.45
N LEU A 42 30.19 -54.32 1.37
CA LEU A 42 28.73 -54.54 1.28
C LEU A 42 28.19 -53.81 0.05
N SER A 43 28.32 -54.51 -1.07
CA SER A 43 27.28 -54.63 -2.08
C SER A 43 25.87 -54.58 -1.46
N ASP A 44 25.13 -53.50 -1.69
CA ASP A 44 23.85 -53.59 -2.40
C ASP A 44 23.25 -52.20 -2.60
N GLY A 45 22.80 -51.94 -3.82
CA GLY A 45 22.17 -50.67 -4.19
C GLY A 45 20.84 -50.49 -3.48
N MET A 46 20.84 -49.84 -2.31
CA MET A 46 19.61 -49.23 -1.78
C MET A 46 19.27 -47.97 -2.59
N VAL A 47 18.67 -48.17 -3.76
CA VAL A 47 17.86 -47.14 -4.40
C VAL A 47 16.69 -46.86 -3.46
N PHE A 48 16.77 -45.79 -2.67
CA PHE A 48 15.60 -45.26 -1.96
C PHE A 48 14.54 -44.87 -3.01
N LYS A 49 13.61 -45.78 -3.28
CA LYS A 49 12.38 -45.49 -4.03
C LYS A 49 11.61 -44.45 -3.22
N ARG A 50 11.81 -43.17 -3.52
CA ARG A 50 10.91 -42.10 -3.05
C ARG A 50 9.52 -42.44 -3.57
N GLU A 51 8.60 -42.73 -2.67
CA GLU A 51 7.21 -42.97 -3.05
C GLU A 51 6.70 -41.79 -3.91
N PRO A 52 5.94 -42.07 -4.98
CA PRO A 52 5.38 -41.01 -5.79
C PRO A 52 4.45 -40.18 -4.90
N ARG A 53 4.84 -38.93 -4.61
CA ARG A 53 4.00 -37.95 -3.91
C ARG A 53 2.60 -38.01 -4.50
N SER A 54 1.63 -38.49 -3.73
CA SER A 54 0.33 -38.91 -4.25
C SER A 54 -0.33 -37.77 -5.03
N SER A 55 -0.82 -38.09 -6.24
CA SER A 55 -1.48 -37.13 -7.14
C SER A 55 -2.70 -36.45 -6.49
N GLY A 56 -3.27 -37.07 -5.45
CA GLY A 56 -4.35 -36.52 -4.61
C GLY A 56 -3.96 -35.23 -3.88
N ALA A 57 -2.74 -35.15 -3.32
CA ALA A 57 -2.29 -33.95 -2.60
C ALA A 57 -2.12 -32.74 -3.54
N LYS A 58 -1.69 -32.96 -4.78
CA LYS A 58 -1.60 -31.90 -5.81
C LYS A 58 -2.99 -31.44 -6.26
N LYS A 59 -3.93 -32.37 -6.50
CA LYS A 59 -5.32 -32.06 -6.84
C LYS A 59 -6.02 -31.27 -5.73
N ALA A 60 -5.84 -31.67 -4.46
CA ALA A 60 -6.40 -30.97 -3.30
C ALA A 60 -5.87 -29.53 -3.17
N ARG A 61 -4.55 -29.31 -3.36
CA ARG A 61 -3.96 -27.96 -3.35
C ARG A 61 -4.49 -27.07 -4.47
N ILE A 62 -4.66 -27.60 -5.67
CA ILE A 62 -5.23 -26.86 -6.81
C ILE A 62 -6.70 -26.50 -6.53
N ALA A 63 -7.48 -27.44 -6.00
CA ALA A 63 -8.88 -27.20 -5.62
C ALA A 63 -9.00 -26.15 -4.51
N ALA A 64 -8.14 -26.18 -3.49
CA ALA A 64 -8.09 -25.18 -2.42
C ALA A 64 -7.69 -23.79 -2.95
N ALA A 65 -6.68 -23.72 -3.83
CA ALA A 65 -6.30 -22.45 -4.45
C ALA A 65 -7.41 -21.89 -5.36
N ALA A 66 -8.17 -22.75 -6.04
CA ALA A 66 -9.31 -22.35 -6.86
C ALA A 66 -10.46 -21.82 -5.99
N SER A 67 -10.82 -22.51 -4.90
CA SER A 67 -11.86 -22.06 -3.98
C SER A 67 -11.49 -20.73 -3.30
N GLU A 68 -10.23 -20.56 -2.93
CA GLU A 68 -9.70 -19.29 -2.40
C GLU A 68 -9.84 -18.15 -3.42
N LYS A 69 -9.49 -18.38 -4.69
CA LYS A 69 -9.67 -17.39 -5.78
C LYS A 69 -11.14 -17.01 -5.97
N VAL A 70 -12.06 -17.97 -5.90
CA VAL A 70 -13.50 -17.71 -6.02
C VAL A 70 -14.00 -16.87 -4.84
N ALA A 71 -13.62 -17.23 -3.60
CA ALA A 71 -13.95 -16.49 -2.40
C ALA A 71 -13.38 -15.05 -2.45
N ALA A 72 -12.13 -14.88 -2.86
CA ALA A 72 -11.49 -13.58 -3.02
C ALA A 72 -12.21 -12.71 -4.07
N LYS A 73 -12.64 -13.30 -5.19
CA LYS A 73 -13.41 -12.61 -6.23
C LYS A 73 -14.77 -12.12 -5.70
N ALA A 74 -15.47 -12.97 -4.94
CA ALA A 74 -16.75 -12.61 -4.31
C ALA A 74 -16.59 -11.48 -3.28
N ALA A 75 -15.56 -11.54 -2.42
CA ALA A 75 -15.26 -10.49 -1.45
C ALA A 75 -14.88 -9.17 -2.12
N ARG A 76 -14.11 -9.22 -3.22
CA ARG A 76 -13.77 -8.04 -4.03
C ARG A 76 -15.01 -7.43 -4.68
N LYS A 77 -15.93 -8.25 -5.21
CA LYS A 77 -17.21 -7.78 -5.78
C LYS A 77 -18.04 -7.01 -4.76
N LYS A 78 -18.23 -7.58 -3.56
CA LYS A 78 -18.95 -6.90 -2.46
C LYS A 78 -18.29 -5.57 -2.06
N SER A 79 -16.96 -5.55 -1.98
CA SER A 79 -16.20 -4.33 -1.68
C SER A 79 -16.40 -3.26 -2.77
N PHE A 80 -16.41 -3.69 -4.03
CA PHE A 80 -16.64 -2.82 -5.19
C PHE A 80 -18.05 -2.22 -5.19
N GLU A 81 -19.08 -3.03 -4.95
CA GLU A 81 -20.48 -2.57 -4.87
C GLU A 81 -20.65 -1.56 -3.72
N HIS A 82 -20.07 -1.86 -2.55
CA HIS A 82 -20.06 -0.92 -1.43
C HIS A 82 -19.36 0.40 -1.78
N ALA A 83 -18.17 0.32 -2.39
CA ALA A 83 -17.42 1.50 -2.80
C ALA A 83 -18.17 2.33 -3.87
N ALA A 84 -18.81 1.67 -4.84
CA ALA A 84 -19.62 2.33 -5.86
C ALA A 84 -20.82 3.07 -5.24
N LYS A 85 -21.52 2.43 -4.30
CA LYS A 85 -22.62 3.06 -3.55
C LYS A 85 -22.13 4.26 -2.74
N ALA A 86 -21.03 4.11 -2.01
CA ALA A 86 -20.45 5.18 -1.20
C ALA A 86 -19.96 6.36 -2.07
N GLN A 87 -19.32 6.07 -3.21
CA GLN A 87 -18.90 7.07 -4.19
C GLN A 87 -20.09 7.85 -4.76
N LYS A 88 -21.18 7.14 -5.12
CA LYS A 88 -22.41 7.78 -5.63
C LYS A 88 -23.04 8.71 -4.60
N GLY A 89 -23.00 8.33 -3.32
CA GLY A 89 -23.45 9.17 -2.20
C GLY A 89 -22.43 10.22 -1.74
N THR A 90 -21.27 10.34 -2.40
CA THR A 90 -20.27 11.35 -2.05
C THR A 90 -20.59 12.68 -2.73
N THR A 91 -20.77 13.75 -1.95
CA THR A 91 -21.09 15.09 -2.45
C THR A 91 -19.82 15.91 -2.76
N ASN A 92 -19.97 17.02 -3.48
CA ASN A 92 -18.91 17.95 -3.89
C ASN A 92 -17.77 17.34 -4.74
N LEU A 93 -18.01 16.22 -5.41
CA LEU A 93 -17.00 15.60 -6.26
C LEU A 93 -16.52 16.59 -7.36
N PRO A 94 -15.21 16.69 -7.62
CA PRO A 94 -14.68 17.62 -8.61
C PRO A 94 -15.15 17.25 -10.02
N ASN A 95 -15.22 18.21 -10.95
CA ASN A 95 -15.47 17.89 -12.35
C ASN A 95 -14.38 16.94 -12.87
N ARG A 96 -14.70 15.95 -13.71
CA ARG A 96 -13.71 15.01 -14.27
C ARG A 96 -12.54 15.71 -14.99
N HIS A 97 -12.79 16.90 -15.54
CA HIS A 97 -11.83 17.70 -16.31
C HIS A 97 -11.10 18.76 -15.48
N SER A 98 -11.46 18.99 -14.21
CA SER A 98 -10.70 19.92 -13.37
C SER A 98 -9.28 19.41 -13.14
N THR A 99 -8.31 20.30 -13.07
CA THR A 99 -6.91 19.94 -12.81
C THR A 99 -6.45 20.45 -11.44
N PHE A 100 -5.55 19.72 -10.80
CA PHE A 100 -4.97 20.04 -9.50
C PHE A 100 -3.46 19.99 -9.64
N HIS A 101 -2.81 21.14 -9.50
CA HIS A 101 -1.37 21.26 -9.67
C HIS A 101 -0.70 21.28 -8.30
N VAL A 102 0.24 20.36 -8.10
CA VAL A 102 1.00 20.18 -6.88
C VAL A 102 2.46 20.41 -7.18
N ALA A 103 3.07 21.34 -6.47
CA ALA A 103 4.49 21.61 -6.60
C ALA A 103 5.31 20.34 -6.37
N ALA A 104 6.35 20.15 -7.19
CA ALA A 104 7.29 19.06 -6.95
C ALA A 104 8.20 19.40 -5.77
N ALA A 105 8.85 18.38 -5.21
CA ALA A 105 9.95 18.61 -4.28
C ALA A 105 11.08 19.39 -4.98
N PRO A 106 11.70 20.37 -4.31
CA PRO A 106 12.92 20.97 -4.77
C PRO A 106 13.97 19.86 -4.76
N GLY A 107 14.43 19.51 -5.95
CA GLY A 107 15.62 18.69 -6.13
C GLY A 107 16.81 19.61 -6.35
N THR A 108 17.97 19.20 -5.86
CA THR A 108 19.26 19.85 -6.12
C THR A 108 19.74 19.70 -7.55
N GLU A 109 19.10 18.88 -8.39
CA GLU A 109 19.44 18.69 -9.80
C GLU A 109 18.16 18.46 -10.60
N LEU A 110 17.90 19.35 -11.57
CA LEU A 110 16.71 19.46 -12.42
C LEU A 110 15.36 19.63 -11.69
N GLU A 111 14.70 20.77 -11.92
CA GLU A 111 13.34 21.06 -11.50
C GLU A 111 12.40 19.90 -11.89
N LYS A 112 12.00 19.08 -10.91
CA LYS A 112 11.01 18.03 -11.18
C LYS A 112 9.71 18.70 -11.61
N PRO A 113 9.07 18.26 -12.71
CA PRO A 113 7.84 18.88 -13.16
C PRO A 113 6.75 18.72 -12.09
N ALA A 114 5.94 19.77 -11.91
CA ALA A 114 4.82 19.74 -10.99
C ALA A 114 3.90 18.53 -11.27
N HIS A 115 3.37 17.90 -10.22
CA HIS A 115 2.36 16.87 -10.41
C HIS A 115 1.03 17.54 -10.79
N SER A 116 0.46 17.17 -11.94
CA SER A 116 -0.89 17.57 -12.31
C SER A 116 -1.82 16.38 -12.14
N TYR A 117 -2.94 16.55 -11.44
CA TYR A 117 -3.99 15.55 -11.28
C TYR A 117 -5.29 16.00 -11.91
N THR A 118 -5.96 15.11 -12.63
CA THR A 118 -7.29 15.36 -13.17
C THR A 118 -8.36 15.03 -12.13
N GLY A 119 -9.55 15.62 -12.26
CA GLY A 119 -10.67 15.28 -11.40
C GLY A 119 -11.15 13.84 -11.57
N LYS A 120 -10.87 13.21 -12.74
CA LYS A 120 -11.01 11.76 -12.93
C LYS A 120 -10.12 10.97 -11.97
N GLU A 121 -8.84 11.33 -11.87
CA GLU A 121 -7.89 10.69 -10.93
C GLU A 121 -8.30 10.93 -9.47
N VAL A 122 -8.76 12.14 -9.14
CA VAL A 122 -9.27 12.46 -7.80
C VAL A 122 -10.50 11.61 -7.46
N ARG A 123 -11.48 11.51 -8.36
CA ARG A 123 -12.66 10.64 -8.17
C ARG A 123 -12.26 9.17 -8.01
N LYS A 124 -11.28 8.70 -8.78
CA LYS A 124 -10.76 7.34 -8.65
C LYS A 124 -10.12 7.12 -7.27
N ALA A 125 -9.30 8.04 -6.79
CA ALA A 125 -8.69 7.96 -5.46
C ALA A 125 -9.75 7.96 -4.33
N ILE A 126 -10.85 8.71 -4.49
CA ILE A 126 -11.98 8.65 -3.54
C ILE A 126 -12.67 7.27 -3.58
N PHE A 127 -12.85 6.70 -4.77
CA PHE A 127 -13.40 5.35 -4.90
C PHE A 127 -12.49 4.30 -4.25
N ASP A 128 -11.18 4.40 -4.49
CA ASP A 128 -10.17 3.52 -3.90
C ASP A 128 -10.10 3.69 -2.36
N SER A 129 -10.34 4.90 -1.85
CA SER A 129 -10.51 5.17 -0.41
C SER A 129 -11.69 4.39 0.18
N HIS A 130 -12.83 4.32 -0.51
CA HIS A 130 -13.99 3.53 -0.06
C HIS A 130 -13.73 2.02 -0.13
N MET A 131 -13.02 1.55 -1.16
CA MET A 131 -12.56 0.17 -1.26
C MET A 131 -11.68 -0.20 -0.07
N GLU A 132 -10.70 0.65 0.22
CA GLU A 132 -9.77 0.43 1.32
C GLU A 132 -10.48 0.48 2.67
N ALA A 133 -11.41 1.43 2.87
CA ALA A 133 -12.22 1.51 4.09
C ALA A 133 -13.03 0.23 4.35
N HIS A 134 -13.51 -0.43 3.29
CA HIS A 134 -14.18 -1.72 3.41
C HIS A 134 -13.19 -2.84 3.76
N ARG A 135 -12.05 -2.89 3.05
CA ARG A 135 -10.98 -3.89 3.26
C ARG A 135 -10.48 -3.90 4.71
N ILE A 136 -10.30 -2.73 5.31
CA ILE A 136 -9.68 -2.62 6.65
C ILE A 136 -10.60 -2.98 7.83
N LYS A 137 -11.91 -3.22 7.60
CA LYS A 137 -12.86 -3.56 8.68
C LYS A 137 -12.57 -4.91 9.33
N GLY A 138 -12.02 -5.87 8.59
CA GLY A 138 -11.76 -7.23 9.07
C GLY A 138 -10.29 -7.61 9.24
N ILE A 139 -9.36 -6.65 9.17
CA ILE A 139 -7.92 -6.93 9.22
C ILE A 139 -7.31 -6.55 10.58
N THR A 140 -6.15 -7.14 10.88
CA THR A 140 -5.42 -6.90 12.13
C THR A 140 -4.91 -5.46 12.23
N LYS A 141 -4.63 -4.99 13.45
CA LYS A 141 -4.05 -3.64 13.71
C LYS A 141 -2.78 -3.41 12.89
N ASN A 142 -1.92 -4.42 12.75
CA ASN A 142 -0.66 -4.33 11.99
C ASN A 142 -0.90 -4.14 10.48
N GLN A 143 -1.89 -4.84 9.92
CA GLN A 143 -2.26 -4.65 8.51
C GLN A 143 -2.95 -3.30 8.28
N ARG A 144 -3.72 -2.81 9.26
CA ARG A 144 -4.34 -1.48 9.21
C ARG A 144 -3.29 -0.37 9.21
N LYS A 145 -2.19 -0.51 9.96
CA LYS A 145 -1.06 0.46 9.93
C LYS A 145 -0.45 0.62 8.54
N LYS A 146 -0.41 -0.47 7.74
CA LYS A 146 0.08 -0.46 6.35
C LYS A 146 -0.93 0.09 5.35
N SER A 147 -2.17 0.37 5.76
CA SER A 147 -3.19 0.95 4.89
C SER A 147 -2.80 2.38 4.46
N PRO A 148 -2.99 2.74 3.18
CA PRO A 148 -2.86 4.13 2.73
C PRO A 148 -4.00 5.04 3.20
N LEU A 149 -5.09 4.47 3.73
CA LEU A 149 -6.19 5.24 4.30
C LEU A 149 -5.83 5.69 5.72
N LYS A 150 -5.73 7.00 5.93
CA LYS A 150 -5.45 7.59 7.25
C LYS A 150 -6.56 8.53 7.69
N SER A 151 -6.58 8.83 8.98
CA SER A 151 -7.48 9.85 9.53
C SER A 151 -6.87 11.23 9.33
N PHE A 152 -7.69 12.18 8.87
CA PHE A 152 -7.30 13.56 8.64
C PHE A 152 -8.01 14.47 9.64
N ASN A 153 -7.24 15.01 10.60
CA ASN A 153 -7.76 15.75 11.75
C ASN A 153 -7.90 17.26 11.51
N ASN A 154 -7.53 17.77 10.32
CA ASN A 154 -7.53 19.20 9.99
C ASN A 154 -6.81 20.08 11.01
N ARG A 155 -5.67 19.62 11.51
CA ARG A 155 -4.91 20.40 12.49
C ARG A 155 -4.38 21.68 11.82
N PRO A 156 -4.28 22.79 12.56
CA PRO A 156 -3.49 23.94 12.14
C PRO A 156 -2.09 23.48 11.75
N HIS A 157 -1.49 24.16 10.77
CA HIS A 157 -0.12 23.84 10.37
C HIS A 157 0.85 24.18 11.50
N GLU A 158 1.85 23.33 11.70
CA GLU A 158 2.89 23.61 12.70
C GLU A 158 3.75 24.80 12.26
N VAL A 159 3.98 24.95 10.95
CA VAL A 159 4.78 26.04 10.40
C VAL A 159 4.00 26.74 9.29
N PRO A 160 3.74 28.07 9.39
CA PRO A 160 3.11 28.82 8.32
C PRO A 160 3.96 28.77 7.04
N LYS A 161 3.33 28.75 5.87
CA LYS A 161 4.05 28.94 4.60
C LYS A 161 4.64 30.34 4.57
N PRO A 162 5.79 30.56 3.91
CA PRO A 162 6.17 31.91 3.52
C PRO A 162 4.97 32.52 2.77
N HIS A 163 4.38 33.58 3.34
CA HIS A 163 3.18 34.28 2.86
C HIS A 163 1.82 33.56 2.99
N GLY A 164 1.71 32.46 3.74
CA GLY A 164 0.45 31.72 3.92
C GLY A 164 0.28 31.17 5.32
N GLY A 165 -0.66 31.75 6.09
CA GLY A 165 -0.90 31.36 7.48
C GLY A 165 -1.20 29.87 7.70
N ALA A 166 -1.07 29.44 8.96
CA ALA A 166 -1.23 28.06 9.44
C ALA A 166 -2.67 27.50 9.41
N ARG A 167 -3.44 27.84 8.37
CA ARG A 167 -4.89 27.72 8.40
C ARG A 167 -5.33 26.31 7.98
N PRO A 168 -6.15 25.63 8.80
CA PRO A 168 -6.75 24.37 8.42
C PRO A 168 -7.66 24.54 7.20
N LEU A 169 -8.13 23.44 6.60
CA LEU A 169 -9.13 23.51 5.53
C LEU A 169 -10.37 24.24 6.03
N LYS A 170 -10.61 25.46 5.52
CA LYS A 170 -11.64 26.39 6.01
C LYS A 170 -13.05 25.81 6.05
N HIS A 171 -13.34 24.87 5.16
CA HIS A 171 -14.65 24.24 4.95
C HIS A 171 -14.71 22.84 5.56
N MET A 172 -13.83 22.50 6.50
CA MET A 172 -13.86 21.24 7.22
C MET A 172 -13.74 21.46 8.74
N ASN A 173 -14.81 21.19 9.48
CA ASN A 173 -14.78 21.22 10.94
C ASN A 173 -14.52 19.80 11.45
N VAL A 174 -13.60 19.66 12.41
CA VAL A 174 -13.29 18.37 13.06
C VAL A 174 -13.40 18.56 14.56
N VAL A 175 -14.23 17.73 15.19
CA VAL A 175 -14.37 17.63 16.64
C VAL A 175 -14.12 16.17 17.01
N HIS A 176 -13.06 15.92 17.78
CA HIS A 176 -12.69 14.56 18.16
C HIS A 176 -13.81 13.92 18.99
N GLY A 177 -14.19 12.69 18.65
CA GLY A 177 -15.31 11.97 19.28
C GLY A 177 -16.70 12.40 18.82
N SER A 178 -16.83 13.44 17.99
CA SER A 178 -18.14 13.89 17.49
C SER A 178 -18.63 13.05 16.31
N ALA A 179 -19.88 12.60 16.39
CA ALA A 179 -20.59 12.01 15.25
C ALA A 179 -20.98 13.04 14.19
N HIS A 180 -21.05 14.33 14.55
CA HIS A 180 -21.47 15.41 13.65
C HIS A 180 -20.30 16.01 12.87
N HIS A 181 -19.12 16.05 13.49
CA HIS A 181 -17.89 16.58 12.89
C HIS A 181 -16.74 15.57 13.02
N PRO A 182 -16.89 14.33 12.51
CA PRO A 182 -15.87 13.32 12.65
C PRO A 182 -14.59 13.73 11.89
N PRO A 183 -13.43 13.15 12.23
CA PRO A 183 -12.23 13.30 11.41
C PRO A 183 -12.48 12.95 9.95
N GLY A 184 -11.79 13.67 9.06
CA GLY A 184 -11.73 13.31 7.66
C GLY A 184 -10.97 12.00 7.45
N ARG A 185 -11.01 11.52 6.23
CA ARG A 185 -10.12 10.47 5.71
C ARG A 185 -9.27 11.06 4.61
N GLU A 186 -7.99 10.79 4.69
CA GLU A 186 -7.04 11.08 3.62
C GLU A 186 -6.69 9.78 2.88
N PHE A 187 -6.53 9.89 1.57
CA PHE A 187 -6.08 8.80 0.73
C PHE A 187 -5.14 9.34 -0.35
N PRO A 188 -4.01 8.65 -0.66
CA PRO A 188 -3.04 9.12 -1.62
C PRO A 188 -3.59 9.18 -3.04
N LEU A 189 -3.19 10.24 -3.75
CA LEU A 189 -3.20 10.25 -5.21
C LEU A 189 -2.01 9.42 -5.72
N PRO A 190 -2.04 8.96 -6.98
CA PRO A 190 -0.90 8.24 -7.55
C PRO A 190 0.33 9.16 -7.64
N ASN A 191 1.52 8.62 -7.37
CA ASN A 191 2.75 9.34 -7.65
C ASN A 191 3.08 9.20 -9.14
N LYS A 192 3.22 10.33 -9.85
CA LYS A 192 3.48 10.33 -11.31
C LYS A 192 4.96 10.21 -11.67
N HIS A 193 5.85 10.40 -10.69
CA HIS A 193 7.30 10.36 -10.90
C HIS A 193 7.90 9.02 -10.43
N ASP A 194 7.39 8.49 -9.33
CA ASP A 194 7.87 7.23 -8.75
C ASP A 194 6.71 6.47 -8.08
N ALA A 195 6.24 5.41 -8.73
CA ALA A 195 5.12 4.60 -8.23
C ALA A 195 5.42 3.87 -6.90
N ALA A 196 6.70 3.70 -6.53
CA ALA A 196 7.09 3.06 -5.28
C ALA A 196 6.98 4.01 -4.08
N LYS A 197 6.93 5.33 -4.32
CA LYS A 197 6.87 6.35 -3.26
C LYS A 197 5.47 6.93 -3.12
N PRO A 198 5.03 7.25 -1.89
CA PRO A 198 3.79 7.98 -1.68
C PRO A 198 3.78 9.29 -2.48
N SER A 199 2.67 9.60 -3.13
CA SER A 199 2.49 10.92 -3.77
C SER A 199 2.59 12.03 -2.72
N PRO A 200 2.97 13.26 -3.10
CA PRO A 200 2.83 14.41 -2.21
C PRO A 200 1.37 14.80 -1.94
N ALA A 201 0.41 14.31 -2.72
CA ALA A 201 -0.99 14.74 -2.69
C ALA A 201 -1.95 13.69 -2.13
N ARG A 202 -2.98 14.15 -1.43
CA ARG A 202 -4.02 13.32 -0.81
C ARG A 202 -5.40 13.89 -1.14
N VAL A 203 -6.38 13.02 -1.35
CA VAL A 203 -7.79 13.40 -1.37
C VAL A 203 -8.36 13.35 0.04
N ILE A 204 -9.14 14.36 0.42
CA ILE A 204 -9.82 14.43 1.70
C ILE A 204 -11.32 14.25 1.51
N ILE A 205 -11.89 13.26 2.19
CA ILE A 205 -13.33 13.07 2.34
C ILE A 205 -13.72 13.09 3.81
N GLN A 206 -14.91 13.55 4.13
CA GLN A 206 -15.43 13.55 5.50
C GLN A 206 -16.83 12.97 5.53
N GLN A 207 -17.11 12.13 6.52
CA GLN A 207 -18.46 11.62 6.73
C GLN A 207 -19.36 12.74 7.29
N THR A 208 -20.58 12.85 6.77
CA THR A 208 -21.60 13.79 7.24
C THR A 208 -22.44 13.16 8.35
N LYS A 209 -23.23 13.98 9.06
CA LYS A 209 -24.19 13.50 10.07
C LYS A 209 -25.13 12.41 9.53
N GLY A 210 -25.52 12.49 8.25
CA GLY A 210 -26.39 11.52 7.59
C GLY A 210 -25.69 10.23 7.14
N GLY A 211 -24.40 10.03 7.46
CA GLY A 211 -23.65 8.85 7.06
C GLY A 211 -23.13 8.86 5.61
N HIS A 212 -23.47 9.87 4.82
CA HIS A 212 -22.88 10.12 3.51
C HIS A 212 -21.48 10.71 3.62
N TYR A 213 -20.78 10.86 2.50
CA TYR A 213 -19.46 11.48 2.46
C TYR A 213 -19.51 12.79 1.69
N THR A 214 -18.65 13.73 2.05
CA THR A 214 -18.42 14.97 1.31
C THR A 214 -16.96 15.05 0.94
N PHE A 215 -16.68 15.28 -0.34
CA PHE A 215 -15.34 15.66 -0.78
C PHE A 215 -15.00 17.04 -0.23
N ARG A 216 -13.91 17.11 0.53
CA ARG A 216 -13.42 18.36 1.10
C ARG A 216 -12.33 18.95 0.22
N GLY A 217 -11.51 18.17 -0.46
CA GLY A 217 -10.52 18.75 -1.36
C GLY A 217 -9.36 17.84 -1.64
N VAL A 218 -8.43 18.37 -2.42
CA VAL A 218 -7.08 17.82 -2.52
C VAL A 218 -6.19 18.64 -1.60
N VAL A 219 -5.35 17.95 -0.85
CA VAL A 219 -4.26 18.55 -0.09
C VAL A 219 -2.93 18.01 -0.56
N SER A 220 -1.86 18.75 -0.33
CA SER A 220 -0.50 18.29 -0.58
C SER A 220 0.41 18.63 0.59
N HIS A 221 1.35 17.74 0.86
CA HIS A 221 2.50 18.10 1.68
C HIS A 221 3.34 19.17 0.97
N ASP A 222 3.86 20.13 1.72
CA ASP A 222 4.80 21.10 1.17
C ASP A 222 6.14 20.43 0.94
N GLN A 223 6.34 19.98 -0.29
CA GLN A 223 7.57 19.34 -0.69
C GLN A 223 8.76 20.32 -0.69
N SER A 224 8.52 21.64 -0.66
CA SER A 224 9.60 22.64 -0.63
C SER A 224 10.38 22.71 0.67
N ARG A 225 9.86 22.08 1.73
CA ARG A 225 10.49 22.09 3.05
C ARG A 225 11.44 20.91 3.19
N THR A 226 12.57 21.17 3.84
CA THR A 226 13.43 20.10 4.36
C THR A 226 12.68 19.27 5.41
N PRO A 227 12.99 17.97 5.56
CA PRO A 227 12.42 17.15 6.63
C PRO A 227 12.63 17.82 8.00
N GLY A 228 11.54 18.12 8.72
CA GLY A 228 11.56 18.91 9.96
C GLY A 228 10.16 19.32 10.41
N PRO A 229 10.05 20.21 11.40
CA PRO A 229 8.75 20.74 11.87
C PRO A 229 7.91 21.28 10.69
N GLY A 230 6.64 20.87 10.60
CA GLY A 230 5.75 21.30 9.50
C GLY A 230 6.01 20.69 8.10
N TYR A 231 6.93 19.74 7.94
CA TYR A 231 7.10 18.97 6.69
C TYR A 231 5.84 18.14 6.34
N ASN A 232 5.09 17.74 7.36
CA ASN A 232 3.86 16.96 7.24
C ASN A 232 2.58 17.83 7.15
N ASP A 233 2.73 19.16 7.03
CA ASP A 233 1.59 20.06 6.92
C ASP A 233 0.83 19.84 5.59
N HIS A 234 -0.49 19.91 5.63
CA HIS A 234 -1.37 19.61 4.50
C HIS A 234 -1.95 20.89 3.88
N PHE A 235 -1.41 21.30 2.75
CA PHE A 235 -1.86 22.53 2.08
C PHE A 235 -2.97 22.24 1.09
N GLN A 236 -4.03 23.04 1.11
CA GLN A 236 -5.11 22.91 0.13
C GLN A 236 -4.63 23.20 -1.29
N VAL A 237 -4.87 22.26 -2.19
CA VAL A 237 -4.63 22.41 -3.62
C VAL A 237 -5.92 22.88 -4.27
N LYS A 238 -5.90 24.09 -4.83
CA LYS A 238 -7.07 24.65 -5.52
C LYS A 238 -7.24 23.98 -6.89
N PRO A 239 -8.48 23.61 -7.27
CA PRO A 239 -8.74 23.15 -8.63
C PRO A 239 -8.57 24.31 -9.62
N ARG A 240 -7.94 24.05 -10.76
CA ARG A 240 -8.06 24.88 -11.95
C ARG A 240 -9.21 24.35 -12.80
N ARG A 241 -10.10 25.23 -13.22
CA ARG A 241 -11.16 24.92 -14.19
C ARG A 241 -10.56 25.15 -15.57
N HIS A 242 -10.70 24.16 -16.45
CA HIS A 242 -10.61 24.37 -17.89
C HIS A 242 -11.90 25.05 -18.34
#